data_AF-X0TRI2-F1
#
_entry.id   AF-X0TRI2-F1
#
_cell.length_a   1.000
_cell.length_b   1.000
_cell.length_c   1.000
_cell.angle_alpha   90.00
_cell.angle_beta   90.00
_cell.angle_gamma   90.00
#
_symmetry.space_group_name_H-M   'P 1'
#
loop_
_entity.id
_entity.type
_entity.pdbx_description
1 polymer ?
#
loop_
_entity_poly.entity_id
_entity_poly.type
_entity_poly.pdbx_seq_one_letter_code
_entity_poly.pdbx_strand_id
1 'polypeptide(L)'
;PRSRVACETLVTTGLVVVAGEITTRAYVDIPGVVRKTIKKIGYDDPAIGFDGDDCAVIVSIDNQSPDISRGVTEGTGLHKEQGAGDQGLMFGFACKET
;
A
#
# COMPACT_ATOMS: atom_id res chain seq x y z
N PRO A 1 1.47 3.88 14.48
CA PRO A 1 0.88 2.52 14.44
C PRO A 1 -0.57 2.46 13.93
N ARG A 2 -1.45 3.43 14.26
CA ARG A 2 -2.88 3.42 13.84
C ARG A 2 -3.14 4.01 12.44
N SER A 3 -2.17 3.98 11.54
CA SER A 3 -2.36 4.44 10.15
C SER A 3 -3.31 3.49 9.43
N ARG A 4 -4.15 4.01 8.54
CA ARG A 4 -4.94 3.21 7.60
C ARG A 4 -4.35 3.37 6.21
N VAL A 5 -4.09 2.25 5.55
CA VAL A 5 -3.31 2.20 4.31
C VAL A 5 -3.98 1.22 3.36
N ALA A 6 -4.54 1.76 2.28
CA ALA A 6 -4.82 1.04 1.04
C ALA A 6 -3.90 1.66 -0.02
N CYS A 7 -2.75 1.05 -0.26
CA CYS A 7 -1.71 1.61 -1.12
C CYS A 7 -1.46 0.67 -2.28
N GLU A 8 -1.94 1.06 -3.46
CA GLU A 8 -1.83 0.32 -4.69
C GLU A 8 -0.64 0.81 -5.51
N THR A 9 -0.03 -0.10 -6.25
CA THR A 9 1.14 0.22 -7.09
C THR A 9 0.99 -0.41 -8.46
N LEU A 10 1.10 0.42 -9.50
CA LEU A 10 1.23 -0.01 -10.88
C LEU A 10 2.65 0.29 -11.36
N VAL A 11 3.30 -0.70 -11.96
CA VAL A 11 4.65 -0.56 -12.51
C VAL A 11 4.63 -0.90 -14.00
N THR A 12 5.28 -0.06 -14.80
CA THR A 12 5.54 -0.30 -16.22
C THR A 12 6.85 0.35 -16.63
N THR A 13 7.23 0.28 -17.91
CA THR A 13 8.52 0.78 -18.41
C THR A 13 8.76 2.23 -18.01
N GLY A 14 9.75 2.45 -17.15
CA GLY A 14 10.15 3.77 -16.66
C GLY A 14 9.12 4.48 -15.77
N LEU A 15 8.08 3.81 -15.29
CA LEU A 15 7.01 4.44 -14.50
C LEU A 15 6.54 3.58 -13.34
N VAL A 16 6.41 4.22 -12.18
CA VAL A 16 5.71 3.74 -11.01
C VAL A 16 4.59 4.71 -10.66
N VAL A 17 3.36 4.20 -10.57
CA VAL A 17 2.22 4.93 -10.03
C VAL A 17 1.90 4.37 -8.66
N VAL A 18 1.93 5.21 -7.64
CA VAL A 18 1.47 4.91 -6.29
C VAL A 18 0.15 5.62 -6.07
N ALA A 19 -0.91 4.86 -5.83
CA ALA A 19 -2.27 5.38 -5.69
C ALA A 19 -3.03 4.71 -4.53
N GLY A 20 -4.21 5.24 -4.21
CA GLY A 20 -5.11 4.70 -3.19
C GLY A 20 -5.31 5.65 -2.02
N GLU A 21 -5.74 5.12 -0.88
CA GLU A 21 -6.16 5.91 0.27
C GLU A 21 -5.27 5.66 1.50
N ILE A 22 -4.63 6.72 2.00
CA ILE A 22 -3.81 6.69 3.22
C ILE A 22 -4.31 7.75 4.19
N THR A 23 -4.66 7.31 5.41
CA THR A 23 -4.95 8.21 6.53
C THR A 23 -3.96 7.96 7.65
N THR A 24 -3.09 8.95 7.90
CA THR A 24 -2.00 8.83 8.87
C THR A 24 -1.60 10.19 9.46
N ARG A 25 -0.84 10.14 10.57
CA ARG A 25 -0.09 11.28 11.12
C ARG A 25 1.39 11.27 10.73
N ALA A 26 1.85 10.21 10.06
CA ALA A 26 3.23 10.09 9.61
C ALA A 26 3.44 10.89 8.33
N TYR A 27 4.66 11.40 8.16
CA TYR A 27 5.16 11.82 6.87
C TYR A 27 6.03 10.70 6.29
N VAL A 28 5.87 10.40 5.01
CA VAL A 28 6.66 9.40 4.29
C VAL A 28 7.09 10.01 2.96
N ASP A 29 8.40 9.99 2.70
CA ASP A 29 8.94 10.26 1.37
C ASP A 29 8.69 9.05 0.46
N ILE A 30 7.52 9.03 -0.18
CA ILE A 30 7.07 7.91 -1.01
C ILE A 30 8.02 7.67 -2.19
N PRO A 31 8.43 8.67 -2.98
CA PRO A 31 9.44 8.48 -4.03
C PRO A 31 10.72 7.84 -3.50
N GLY A 32 11.27 8.32 -2.38
CA GLY A 32 12.47 7.73 -1.78
C GLY A 32 12.29 6.26 -1.39
N VAL A 33 11.14 5.91 -0.78
CA VAL A 33 10.81 4.52 -0.41
C VAL A 33 10.67 3.62 -1.64
N VAL A 34 10.00 4.10 -2.69
CA VAL A 34 9.81 3.39 -3.96
C VAL A 34 11.17 3.06 -4.57
N ARG A 35 12.01 4.08 -4.78
CA ARG A 35 13.34 3.92 -5.40
C ARG A 35 14.24 2.97 -4.61
N LYS A 36 14.27 3.12 -3.28
CA LYS A 36 15.02 2.22 -2.40
C LYS A 36 14.54 0.77 -2.49
N THR A 37 13.23 0.57 -2.60
CA THR A 37 12.64 -0.78 -2.71
C THR A 37 13.00 -1.43 -4.04
N ILE A 38 12.92 -0.68 -5.14
CA ILE A 38 13.31 -1.12 -6.49
C ILE A 38 14.78 -1.54 -6.52
N LYS A 39 15.68 -0.71 -5.99
CA LYS A 39 17.11 -1.03 -5.91
C LYS A 39 17.41 -2.25 -5.04
N LYS A 40 16.68 -2.42 -3.94
CA LYS A 40 16.83 -3.61 -3.07
C LYS A 40 16.45 -4.91 -3.78
N ILE A 41 15.55 -4.85 -4.77
CA ILE A 41 15.20 -6.00 -5.62
C ILE A 41 16.31 -6.29 -6.64
N GLY A 42 17.08 -5.27 -7.05
CA GLY A 42 18.20 -5.38 -8.00
C GLY A 42 18.03 -4.61 -9.31
N TYR A 43 17.04 -3.71 -9.39
CA TYR A 43 16.89 -2.79 -10.53
C TYR A 43 17.65 -1.48 -10.24
N ASP A 44 18.98 -1.55 -10.36
CA ASP A 44 19.93 -0.47 -10.08
C ASP A 44 20.91 -0.19 -11.24
N ASP A 45 20.68 -0.78 -12.41
CA ASP A 45 21.41 -0.55 -13.65
C ASP A 45 20.42 -0.29 -14.80
N PRO A 46 20.48 0.88 -15.47
CA PRO A 46 19.63 1.21 -16.62
C PRO A 46 19.70 0.18 -17.76
N ALA A 47 20.79 -0.57 -17.90
CA ALA A 47 20.94 -1.61 -18.91
C ALA A 47 19.95 -2.77 -18.74
N ILE A 48 19.36 -2.93 -17.56
CA ILE A 48 18.36 -3.97 -17.25
C ILE A 48 16.97 -3.59 -17.78
N GLY A 49 16.77 -2.36 -18.26
CA GLY A 49 15.54 -1.86 -18.86
C GLY A 49 14.56 -1.21 -17.88
N PHE A 50 14.85 -1.29 -16.57
CA PHE A 50 14.19 -0.54 -15.52
C PHE A 50 15.19 -0.24 -14.41
N ASP A 51 15.22 1.00 -13.94
CA ASP A 51 16.18 1.44 -12.92
C ASP A 51 15.50 2.34 -11.89
N GLY A 52 15.87 2.15 -10.62
CA GLY A 52 15.33 2.89 -9.49
C GLY A 52 15.74 4.36 -9.43
N ASP A 53 16.80 4.80 -10.10
CA ASP A 53 17.15 6.23 -10.21
C ASP A 53 16.40 6.89 -11.38
N ASP A 54 16.23 6.18 -12.49
CA ASP A 54 15.69 6.77 -13.72
C ASP A 54 14.16 6.66 -13.86
N CYS A 55 13.49 5.77 -13.11
CA CYS A 55 12.03 5.64 -13.21
C CYS A 55 11.29 6.90 -12.71
N ALA A 56 10.20 7.27 -13.38
CA ALA A 56 9.24 8.26 -12.89
C ALA A 56 8.42 7.66 -11.74
N VAL A 57 8.18 8.46 -10.69
CA VAL A 57 7.31 8.08 -9.58
C VAL A 57 6.18 9.11 -9.47
N ILE A 58 4.96 8.67 -9.76
CA ILE A 58 3.75 9.48 -9.63
C ILE A 58 3.03 9.06 -8.36
N VAL A 59 2.69 10.03 -7.52
CA VAL A 59 1.97 9.81 -6.26
C VAL A 59 0.59 10.46 -6.37
N SER A 60 -0.45 9.65 -6.27
CA SER A 60 -1.86 10.05 -6.34
C SER A 60 -2.63 9.41 -5.20
N ILE A 61 -2.45 9.95 -3.99
CA ILE A 61 -3.00 9.39 -2.75
C ILE A 61 -4.02 10.34 -2.14
N ASP A 62 -5.16 9.77 -1.77
CA ASP A 62 -6.23 10.46 -1.05
C ASP A 62 -6.37 9.98 0.39
N ASN A 63 -7.25 10.62 1.16
CA ASN A 63 -7.62 10.13 2.48
C ASN A 63 -8.67 9.01 2.37
N GLN A 64 -8.69 8.10 3.34
CA GLN A 64 -9.75 7.10 3.44
C GLN A 64 -11.13 7.76 3.56
N SER A 65 -12.12 7.21 2.85
CA SER A 65 -13.51 7.63 2.95
C SER A 65 -14.01 7.62 4.41
N PRO A 66 -14.65 8.70 4.89
CA PRO A 66 -15.28 8.75 6.21
C PRO A 66 -16.36 7.67 6.41
N ASP A 67 -17.07 7.27 5.36
CA ASP A 67 -18.12 6.24 5.44
C ASP A 67 -17.53 4.86 5.72
N ILE A 68 -16.42 4.51 5.07
CA ILE A 68 -15.64 3.29 5.36
C ILE A 68 -15.07 3.41 6.78
N SER A 69 -14.54 4.58 7.12
CA SER A 69 -13.92 4.79 8.42
C SER A 69 -14.87 4.57 9.59
N ARG A 70 -16.14 4.96 9.46
CA ARG A 70 -17.18 4.72 10.48
C ARG A 70 -17.45 3.24 10.72
N GLY A 71 -17.38 2.40 9.68
CA GLY A 71 -17.57 0.96 9.82
C GLY A 71 -16.42 0.27 10.56
N VAL A 72 -15.19 0.78 10.40
CA VAL A 72 -13.98 0.18 10.96
C VAL A 72 -13.64 0.73 12.35
N THR A 73 -13.93 2.00 12.63
CA THR A 73 -13.52 2.61 13.90
C THR A 73 -14.30 2.02 15.08
N GLU A 74 -13.56 1.55 16.11
CA GLU A 74 -14.14 1.06 17.35
C GLU A 74 -15.13 2.07 17.95
N GLY A 75 -16.28 1.58 18.39
CA GLY A 75 -17.33 2.40 18.99
C GLY A 75 -18.17 3.25 18.03
N THR A 76 -17.86 3.28 16.73
CA THR A 76 -18.67 4.00 15.73
C THR A 76 -19.49 3.10 14.81
N GLY A 77 -19.18 1.81 14.80
CA GLY A 77 -19.87 0.80 14.01
C GLY A 77 -21.15 0.26 14.65
N LEU A 78 -21.75 -0.75 14.00
CA LEU A 78 -22.92 -1.48 14.51
C LEU A 78 -22.63 -2.21 15.84
N HIS A 79 -21.37 -2.64 16.01
CA HIS A 79 -20.85 -3.27 17.21
C HIS A 79 -19.79 -2.36 17.86
N LYS A 80 -19.47 -2.61 19.13
CA LYS A 80 -18.52 -1.76 19.88
C LYS A 80 -17.08 -2.00 19.44
N GLU A 81 -16.81 -3.20 18.95
CA GLU A 81 -15.53 -3.68 18.46
C GLU A 81 -15.19 -3.09 17.07
N GLN A 82 -13.94 -3.25 16.65
CA GLN A 82 -13.49 -2.87 15.31
C GLN A 82 -14.17 -3.73 14.26
N GLY A 83 -14.85 -3.08 13.31
CA GLY A 83 -15.45 -3.76 12.16
C GLY A 83 -14.42 -4.18 11.10
N ALA A 84 -14.82 -5.12 10.24
CA ALA A 84 -14.06 -5.46 9.04
C ALA A 84 -13.94 -4.24 8.09
N GLY A 85 -12.83 -4.15 7.37
CA GLY A 85 -12.60 -3.09 6.39
C GLY A 85 -13.47 -3.19 5.14
N ASP A 86 -13.79 -4.43 4.75
CA ASP A 86 -14.68 -4.77 3.65
C ASP A 86 -15.23 -6.19 3.88
N GLN A 87 -16.21 -6.61 3.07
CA GLN A 87 -16.63 -8.00 2.97
C GLN A 87 -15.54 -8.86 2.32
N GLY A 88 -15.44 -10.14 2.70
CA GLY A 88 -14.44 -11.02 2.12
C GLY A 88 -14.53 -12.45 2.63
N LEU A 89 -13.75 -13.32 1.98
CA LEU A 89 -13.61 -14.74 2.31
C LEU A 89 -12.13 -15.08 2.38
N MET A 90 -11.74 -15.87 3.39
CA MET A 90 -10.34 -16.22 3.67
C MET A 90 -10.22 -17.71 3.92
N PHE A 91 -9.17 -18.33 3.39
CA PHE A 91 -8.80 -19.73 3.63
C PHE A 91 -7.37 -19.80 4.18
N GLY A 92 -7.12 -20.76 5.07
CA GLY A 92 -5.78 -21.09 5.58
C GLY A 92 -5.51 -22.58 5.48
N PHE A 93 -4.24 -22.97 5.28
CA PHE A 93 -3.83 -24.36 5.06
C PHE A 93 -2.52 -24.69 5.80
N ALA A 94 -2.37 -25.94 6.23
CA ALA A 94 -1.13 -26.49 6.81
C ALA A 94 -1.03 -28.00 6.56
N CYS A 95 0.17 -28.51 6.23
CA CYS A 95 0.47 -29.93 6.09
C CYS A 95 1.89 -30.25 6.61
N LYS A 96 2.30 -31.53 6.60
CA LYS A 96 3.61 -31.99 7.08
C LYS A 96 4.55 -32.45 5.96
N GLU A 97 4.25 -32.07 4.72
CA GLU A 97 4.99 -32.55 3.53
C GLU A 97 6.35 -31.84 3.36
N THR A 98 6.54 -30.69 4.04
CA THR A 98 7.75 -29.85 4.01
C THR A 98 8.14 -29.39 5.40
#